data_AF-A0AAW0VUT0-F1
#
_entry.id   AF-A0AAW0VUT0-F1
#
_cell.length_a   1.000
_cell.length_b   1.000
_cell.length_c   1.000
_cell.angle_alpha   90.00
_cell.angle_beta   90.00
_cell.angle_gamma   90.00
#
_symmetry.space_group_name_H-M   'P 1'
#
loop_
_entity.id
_entity.type
_entity.pdbx_description
1 polymer ?
#
loop_
_entity_poly.entity_id
_entity_poly.type
_entity_poly.pdbx_seq_one_letter_code
_entity_poly.pdbx_strand_id
1 'polypeptide(L)'
;MRVDLPRPSLLLLCLHLVYSLEIKKIQAVEGGVASLPCDFQHPADDAVFLILWFNGNLTTPIYNYDLRPGAGGSHWVDETVLGARAHLNVRV
;
A
#
# COMPACT_ATOMS: atom_id res chain seq x y z
N MET A 1 -18.04 6.31 -29.14
CA MET A 1 -18.63 5.66 -27.95
C MET A 1 -19.20 6.75 -27.08
N ARG A 2 -20.53 6.87 -26.97
CA ARG A 2 -21.17 7.80 -26.03
C ARG A 2 -21.14 7.16 -24.65
N VAL A 3 -20.60 7.88 -23.68
CA VAL A 3 -20.63 7.48 -22.27
C VAL A 3 -21.46 8.55 -21.58
N ASP A 4 -22.67 8.19 -21.19
CA ASP A 4 -23.54 9.07 -20.41
C ASP A 4 -22.93 9.22 -19.01
N LEU A 5 -22.69 10.46 -18.58
CA LEU A 5 -22.16 10.75 -17.24
C LEU A 5 -23.30 10.72 -16.19
N PRO A 6 -23.06 10.14 -14.99
CA PRO A 6 -24.05 10.12 -13.93
C PRO A 6 -24.16 11.49 -13.25
N ARG A 7 -25.31 11.69 -12.59
CA ARG A 7 -25.71 12.92 -11.90
C ARG A 7 -24.62 13.45 -10.94
N PRO A 8 -24.40 14.78 -10.84
CA PRO A 8 -23.27 15.41 -10.15
C PRO A 8 -23.15 15.07 -8.66
N SER A 9 -24.22 14.61 -8.00
CA SER A 9 -24.23 14.22 -6.60
C SER A 9 -23.48 12.91 -6.29
N LEU A 10 -23.43 11.95 -7.23
CA LEU A 10 -22.63 10.73 -7.05
C LEU A 10 -21.13 10.97 -7.26
N LEU A 11 -20.77 11.87 -8.19
CA LEU A 11 -19.37 12.25 -8.44
C LEU A 11 -18.73 12.88 -7.20
N LEU A 12 -19.46 13.74 -6.47
CA LEU A 12 -18.94 14.41 -5.27
C LEU A 12 -18.77 13.45 -4.08
N LEU A 13 -19.63 12.43 -3.95
CA LEU A 13 -19.51 11.38 -2.94
C LEU A 13 -18.33 10.44 -3.24
N CYS A 14 -18.15 10.09 -4.52
CA CYS A 14 -17.03 9.27 -4.99
C CYS A 14 -15.69 10.02 -4.82
N LEU A 15 -15.65 11.32 -5.14
CA LEU A 15 -14.46 12.15 -4.92
C LEU A 15 -14.04 12.23 -3.44
N HIS A 16 -14.98 12.35 -2.50
CA HIS A 16 -14.66 12.31 -1.06
C HIS A 16 -14.16 10.94 -0.58
N LEU A 17 -14.73 9.84 -1.09
CA LEU A 17 -14.28 8.49 -0.75
C LEU A 17 -12.89 8.15 -1.32
N VAL A 18 -12.46 8.82 -2.39
CA VAL A 18 -11.17 8.56 -3.08
C VAL A 18 -10.01 9.43 -2.55
N TYR A 19 -10.26 10.52 -1.81
CA TYR A 19 -9.26 11.56 -1.52
C TYR A 19 -8.74 11.69 -0.07
N SER A 20 -8.94 10.72 0.81
CA SER A 20 -8.26 10.76 2.13
C SER A 20 -6.86 10.14 2.04
N LEU A 21 -5.90 10.86 1.43
CA LEU A 21 -4.50 10.47 1.44
C LEU A 21 -3.76 11.22 2.57
N GLU A 22 -3.76 10.65 3.77
CA GLU A 22 -2.98 11.19 4.88
C GLU A 22 -1.50 10.83 4.70
N ILE A 23 -0.65 11.82 4.39
CA ILE A 23 0.80 11.63 4.35
C ILE A 23 1.35 11.68 5.77
N LYS A 24 1.75 10.52 6.32
CA LYS A 24 2.38 10.42 7.63
C LYS A 24 3.91 10.56 7.52
N LYS A 25 4.49 11.48 8.29
CA LYS A 25 5.96 11.61 8.44
C LYS A 25 6.43 10.72 9.57
N ILE A 26 7.36 9.82 9.29
CA ILE A 26 7.96 8.91 10.26
C ILE A 26 9.40 9.33 10.52
N GLN A 27 9.79 9.36 11.80
CA GLN A 27 11.16 9.66 12.23
C GLN A 27 11.72 8.45 12.97
N ALA A 28 13.00 8.18 12.76
CA ALA A 28 13.77 7.18 13.47
C ALA A 28 15.20 7.70 13.64
N VAL A 29 15.91 7.18 14.65
CA VAL A 29 17.33 7.45 14.83
C VAL A 29 18.15 6.61 13.85
N GLU A 30 19.36 7.07 13.53
CA GLU A 30 20.30 6.30 12.72
C GLU A 30 20.59 4.93 13.36
N GLY A 31 20.57 3.87 12.54
CA GLY A 31 20.69 2.48 13.00
C GLY A 31 19.45 1.93 13.74
N GLY A 32 18.47 2.78 14.05
CA GLY A 32 17.19 2.38 14.65
C GLY A 32 16.21 1.78 13.66
N VAL A 33 15.02 1.44 14.16
CA VAL A 33 13.92 0.88 13.36
C VAL A 33 12.91 1.99 13.04
N ALA A 34 12.59 2.15 11.76
CA ALA A 34 11.47 2.98 11.32
C ALA A 34 10.24 2.10 11.10
N SER A 35 9.16 2.36 11.84
CA SER A 35 7.87 1.68 11.64
C SER A 35 6.98 2.51 10.72
N LEU A 36 6.73 2.00 9.52
CA LEU A 36 5.85 2.64 8.55
C LEU A 36 4.43 2.08 8.72
N PRO A 37 3.47 2.86 9.26
CA PRO A 37 2.10 2.40 9.42
C PRO A 37 1.43 2.25 8.06
N CYS A 38 0.73 1.14 7.85
CA CYS A 38 -0.16 0.92 6.71
C CYS A 38 -1.55 0.55 7.24
N ASP A 39 -2.21 1.55 7.83
CA ASP A 39 -3.59 1.39 8.30
C ASP A 39 -4.51 1.42 7.07
N PHE A 40 -4.97 0.26 6.61
CA PHE A 40 -6.00 0.17 5.57
C PHE A 40 -7.29 -0.39 6.16
N GLN A 41 -8.42 0.24 5.80
CA GLN A 41 -9.75 -0.29 6.06
C GLN A 41 -10.29 -0.85 4.75
N HIS A 42 -10.71 -2.11 4.77
CA HIS A 42 -11.38 -2.75 3.64
C HIS A 42 -12.72 -3.33 4.08
N PRO A 43 -13.70 -3.49 3.16
CA PRO A 43 -14.93 -4.22 3.41
C PRO A 43 -14.66 -5.67 3.85
N ALA A 44 -15.54 -6.27 4.65
CA ALA A 44 -15.35 -7.63 5.18
C ALA A 44 -15.31 -8.73 4.09
N ASP A 45 -15.85 -8.45 2.91
CA ASP A 45 -15.85 -9.31 1.72
C ASP A 45 -14.68 -9.02 0.76
N ASP A 46 -13.81 -8.08 1.11
CA ASP A 46 -12.57 -7.78 0.41
C ASP A 46 -11.36 -8.32 1.19
N ALA A 47 -10.26 -8.59 0.50
CA ALA A 47 -9.04 -9.11 1.11
C ALA A 47 -7.80 -8.46 0.48
N VAL A 48 -6.81 -8.17 1.32
CA VAL A 48 -5.52 -7.65 0.84
C VAL A 48 -4.71 -8.77 0.21
N PHE A 49 -4.54 -8.71 -1.11
CA PHE A 49 -3.79 -9.72 -1.87
C PHE A 49 -2.35 -9.33 -2.19
N LEU A 50 -2.03 -8.03 -2.21
CA LEU A 50 -0.72 -7.57 -2.64
C LEU A 50 -0.35 -6.28 -1.94
N ILE A 51 0.82 -6.25 -1.31
CA ILE A 51 1.41 -5.06 -0.69
C ILE A 51 2.68 -4.73 -1.44
N LEU A 52 2.79 -3.49 -1.92
CA LEU A 52 3.96 -2.99 -2.64
C LEU A 52 4.45 -1.70 -1.97
N TRP A 53 5.74 -1.62 -1.70
CA TRP A 53 6.37 -0.36 -1.28
C TRP A 53 7.29 0.14 -2.38
N PHE A 54 7.20 1.43 -2.66
CA PHE A 54 8.05 2.11 -3.63
C PHE A 54 8.93 3.12 -2.92
N ASN A 55 10.15 3.29 -3.43
CA ASN A 55 10.96 4.47 -3.16
C ASN A 55 10.62 5.50 -4.24
N GLY A 56 10.39 6.76 -3.87
CA GLY A 56 9.88 7.80 -4.79
C GLY A 56 10.73 8.05 -6.04
N ASN A 57 11.98 7.58 -6.06
CA ASN A 57 12.87 7.70 -7.21
C ASN A 57 12.88 6.46 -8.13
N LEU A 58 12.18 5.38 -7.76
CA LEU A 58 12.20 4.10 -8.45
C LEU A 58 10.83 3.78 -9.06
N THR A 59 10.85 3.13 -10.22
CA THR A 59 9.64 2.70 -10.93
C THR A 59 9.22 1.27 -10.58
N THR A 60 10.09 0.53 -9.88
CA THR A 60 9.83 -0.81 -9.36
C THR A 60 9.69 -0.78 -7.85
N PRO A 61 8.88 -1.68 -7.25
CA PRO A 61 8.77 -1.77 -5.80
C PRO A 61 10.11 -2.18 -5.18
N ILE A 62 10.39 -1.69 -3.98
CA ILE A 62 11.55 -2.05 -3.14
C ILE A 62 11.22 -3.13 -2.12
N TYR A 63 9.93 -3.43 -1.94
CA TYR A 63 9.42 -4.53 -1.13
C TYR A 63 8.08 -5.00 -1.70
N ASN A 64 7.85 -6.32 -1.70
CA ASN A 64 6.53 -6.89 -1.99
C ASN A 64 6.14 -7.99 -0.99
N TYR A 65 4.82 -8.14 -0.80
CA TYR A 65 4.20 -9.26 -0.13
C TYR A 65 2.99 -9.72 -0.92
N ASP A 66 3.03 -10.96 -1.41
CA ASP A 66 2.05 -11.50 -2.33
C ASP A 66 1.22 -12.62 -1.67
N LEU A 67 -0.01 -12.27 -1.34
CA LEU A 67 -1.03 -13.13 -0.74
C LEU A 67 -2.04 -13.64 -1.76
N ARG A 68 -1.86 -13.39 -3.06
CA ARG A 68 -2.78 -13.89 -4.10
C ARG A 68 -2.89 -15.42 -4.01
N PRO A 69 -4.06 -16.01 -4.31
CA PRO A 69 -4.21 -17.45 -4.37
C PRO A 69 -3.13 -18.09 -5.26
N GLY A 70 -2.36 -19.02 -4.70
CA GLY A 70 -1.25 -19.68 -5.39
C GLY A 70 0.13 -19.01 -5.25
N ALA A 71 0.22 -17.77 -4.72
CA ALA A 71 1.50 -17.10 -4.45
C ALA A 71 2.14 -17.55 -3.12
N GLY A 72 1.37 -18.20 -2.24
CA GLY A 72 1.87 -18.83 -1.01
C GLY A 72 2.33 -17.85 0.08
N GLY A 73 1.96 -16.57 0.01
CA GLY A 73 2.43 -15.57 0.97
C GLY A 73 3.91 -15.26 0.82
N SER A 74 4.43 -15.32 -0.41
CA SER A 74 5.82 -15.02 -0.70
C SER A 74 6.11 -13.53 -0.48
N HIS A 75 7.32 -13.24 0.00
CA HIS A 75 7.81 -11.88 0.15
C HIS A 75 9.14 -11.72 -0.57
N TRP A 76 9.39 -10.51 -1.06
CA TRP A 76 10.66 -10.14 -1.66
C TRP A 76 11.07 -8.74 -1.22
N VAL A 77 12.38 -8.55 -1.06
CA VAL A 77 13.00 -7.29 -0.66
C VAL A 77 14.12 -6.95 -1.64
N ASP A 78 14.20 -5.68 -2.02
CA ASP A 78 15.37 -5.17 -2.73
C ASP A 78 16.52 -5.00 -1.72
N GLU A 79 17.43 -5.97 -1.69
CA GLU A 79 18.58 -5.96 -0.79
C GLU A 79 19.55 -4.79 -1.06
N THR A 80 19.53 -4.19 -2.25
CA THR A 80 20.38 -3.03 -2.56
C THR A 80 19.88 -1.74 -1.91
N VAL A 81 18.57 -1.67 -1.62
CA VAL A 81 17.93 -0.49 -1.00
C VAL A 81 17.71 -0.71 0.50
N LEU A 82 17.14 -1.84 0.89
CA LEU A 82 16.71 -2.10 2.27
C LEU A 82 17.66 -3.07 3.00
N GLY A 83 18.43 -3.87 2.27
CA GLY A 83 19.20 -4.99 2.81
C GLY A 83 18.28 -6.01 3.50
N ALA A 84 18.80 -6.69 4.51
CA ALA A 84 18.05 -7.68 5.30
C ALA A 84 17.18 -7.07 6.43
N ARG A 85 16.88 -5.76 6.37
CA ARG A 85 16.29 -5.00 7.50
C ARG A 85 14.79 -4.76 7.39
N ALA A 86 14.18 -5.14 6.28
CA ALA A 86 12.75 -4.92 6.05
C ALA A 86 11.94 -6.14 6.48
N HIS A 87 10.97 -5.91 7.37
CA HIS A 87 10.02 -6.91 7.81
C HIS A 87 8.61 -6.33 7.74
N LEU A 88 7.67 -7.15 7.27
CA LEU A 88 6.27 -6.79 7.25
C LEU A 88 5.56 -7.43 8.45
N ASN A 89 4.85 -6.60 9.22
CA ASN A 89 4.00 -7.04 10.31
C ASN A 89 2.55 -6.70 9.95
N VAL A 90 1.88 -7.62 9.25
CA VAL A 90 0.43 -7.51 9.02
C VAL A 90 -0.28 -8.22 10.14
N ARG A 91 -1.19 -7.51 10.80
CA ARG A 91 -2.24 -8.14 11.61
C ARG A 91 -3.44 -8.30 10.69
N VAL A 92 -3.72 -9.54 10.30
CA VAL A 92 -4.93 -9.91 9.55
C VAL A 92 -6.07 -10.11 10.54
#